data_AF-A0A916ZEH6-F1
#
_entry.id   AF-A0A916ZEH6-F1
#
_cell.length_a   1.000
_cell.length_b   1.000
_cell.length_c   1.000
_cell.angle_alpha   90.00
_cell.angle_beta   90.00
_cell.angle_gamma   90.00
#
_symmetry.space_group_name_H-M   'P 1'
#
loop_
_entity.id
_entity.type
_entity.pdbx_description
1 polymer ?
#
loop_
_entity_poly.entity_id
_entity_poly.type
_entity_poly.pdbx_seq_one_letter_code
_entity_poly.pdbx_strand_id
1 'polypeptide(L)'
;MGIDHLAQAAGVSYNRAVNDLRYMVRARLLLNVYVDQGNRQVITQRVQEPWDDEPIPSNPQNGQGDDPPLPPVPGGQQGAPADPAPRLPVAVHCAGCGAVSTILPDEIKYCEFCGNILPRSG
;
A
#
# COMPACT_ATOMS: atom_id res chain seq x y z
N MET A 1 4.88 4.41 21.49
CA MET A 1 5.85 5.47 21.88
C MET A 1 5.35 6.79 21.32
N GLY A 2 5.27 7.86 22.13
CA GLY A 2 4.74 9.16 21.68
C GLY A 2 5.75 9.94 20.82
N ILE A 3 5.29 10.51 19.70
CA ILE A 3 6.13 11.30 18.78
C ILE A 3 6.60 12.60 19.45
N ASP A 4 5.81 13.17 20.35
CA ASP A 4 6.19 14.34 21.16
C ASP A 4 7.46 14.12 21.98
N HIS A 5 7.54 12.97 22.65
CA HIS A 5 8.71 12.62 23.44
C HIS A 5 9.94 12.45 22.56
N LEU A 6 9.78 11.87 21.37
CA LEU A 6 10.85 11.74 20.38
C LEU A 6 11.30 13.12 19.88
N ALA A 7 10.37 14.01 19.56
CA ALA A 7 10.65 15.36 19.12
C ALA A 7 11.40 16.15 20.19
N GLN A 8 10.94 16.08 21.44
CA GLN A 8 11.57 16.76 22.57
C GLN A 8 12.97 16.22 22.85
N ALA A 9 13.14 14.90 22.86
CA ALA A 9 14.45 14.27 23.07
C ALA A 9 15.46 14.62 21.95
N ALA A 10 14.98 14.73 20.71
CA ALA A 10 15.80 15.13 19.57
C ALA A 10 15.98 16.66 19.43
N GLY A 11 15.31 17.46 20.26
CA GLY A 11 15.36 18.92 20.17
C GLY A 11 14.74 19.48 18.88
N VAL A 12 13.80 18.77 18.26
CA VAL A 12 13.12 19.18 17.03
C VAL A 12 11.63 19.42 17.27
N SER A 13 10.98 20.10 16.32
CA SER A 13 9.53 20.25 16.36
C SER A 13 8.82 18.92 16.08
N TYR A 14 7.59 18.78 16.59
CA TYR A 14 6.73 17.62 16.32
C TYR A 14 6.62 17.32 14.81
N ASN A 15 6.33 18.34 13.99
CA ASN A 15 6.19 18.17 12.54
C ASN A 15 7.49 17.69 11.87
N ARG A 16 8.64 18.15 12.37
CA ARG A 16 9.94 17.68 11.87
C ARG A 16 10.19 16.23 12.24
N ALA A 17 9.91 15.84 13.49
CA ALA A 17 9.99 14.44 13.92
C ALA A 17 9.06 13.53 13.10
N VAL A 18 7.81 13.95 12.83
CA VAL A 18 6.88 13.20 11.98
C VAL A 18 7.45 13.01 10.58
N ASN A 19 8.00 14.06 9.96
CA ASN A 19 8.57 13.98 8.62
C ASN A 19 9.77 13.04 8.57
N ASP A 20 10.67 13.13 9.55
CA ASP A 20 11.86 12.27 9.63
C ASP A 20 11.46 10.80 9.85
N LEU A 21 10.49 10.53 10.74
CA LEU A 21 9.96 9.18 10.96
C LEU A 21 9.31 8.60 9.71
N ARG A 22 8.51 9.40 8.99
CA ARG A 22 7.89 8.97 7.72
C ARG A 22 8.95 8.71 6.65
N TYR A 23 9.99 9.54 6.58
CA TYR A 23 11.11 9.32 5.69
C TYR A 23 11.83 8.00 6.01
N MET A 24 12.12 7.73 7.28
CA MET A 24 12.80 6.50 7.71
C MET A 24 11.97 5.24 7.43
N VAL A 25 10.64 5.28 7.60
CA VAL A 25 9.76 4.16 7.23
C VAL A 25 9.79 3.94 5.71
N ARG A 26 9.67 5.00 4.91
CA ARG A 26 9.73 4.91 3.43
C ARG A 26 11.08 4.42 2.92
N ALA A 27 12.16 4.88 3.54
CA ALA A 27 13.53 4.47 3.25
C ALA A 27 13.85 3.05 3.74
N ARG A 28 12.88 2.32 4.32
CA ARG A 28 13.04 0.97 4.89
C ARG A 28 14.09 0.90 6.00
N LEU A 29 14.41 2.03 6.65
CA LEU A 29 15.28 2.11 7.81
C LEU A 29 14.56 1.66 9.09
N LEU A 30 13.25 1.84 9.13
CA LEU A 30 12.38 1.32 10.19
C LEU A 30 11.44 0.28 9.59
N LEU A 31 11.66 -0.99 9.91
CA LEU A 31 10.86 -2.12 9.44
C LEU A 31 9.73 -2.41 10.42
N ASN A 32 8.55 -2.76 9.89
CA ASN A 32 7.35 -3.07 10.67
C ASN A 32 6.90 -1.92 11.58
N VAL A 33 7.18 -0.69 11.17
CA VAL A 33 6.82 0.53 11.88
C VAL A 33 5.92 1.39 11.02
N TYR A 34 4.86 1.96 11.62
CA TYR A 34 4.09 3.02 11.00
C TYR A 34 3.85 4.19 11.96
N VAL A 35 3.56 5.35 11.39
CA VAL A 35 3.34 6.60 12.12
C VAL A 35 1.85 6.89 12.18
N ASP A 36 1.27 6.81 13.37
CA ASP A 36 -0.12 7.21 13.64
C ASP A 36 -0.14 8.67 14.08
N GLN A 37 -0.53 9.56 13.19
CA GLN A 37 -0.62 10.99 13.49
C GLN A 37 -1.87 11.35 14.29
N GLY A 38 -2.96 10.59 14.19
CA GLY A 38 -4.18 10.83 14.97
C GLY A 38 -3.93 10.62 16.45
N ASN A 39 -3.19 9.55 16.79
CA ASN A 39 -2.78 9.26 18.16
C ASN A 39 -1.39 9.81 18.52
N ARG A 40 -0.71 10.47 17.56
CA ARG A 40 0.63 11.07 17.71
C ARG A 40 1.68 10.07 18.19
N GLN A 41 1.67 8.85 17.63
CA GLN A 41 2.49 7.74 18.07
C GLN A 41 3.19 7.02 16.92
N VAL A 42 4.32 6.38 17.26
CA VAL A 42 4.98 5.39 16.42
C VAL A 42 4.57 4.02 16.90
N ILE A 43 4.04 3.19 15.99
CA ILE A 43 3.54 1.86 16.27
C ILE A 43 4.41 0.85 15.54
N THR A 44 5.00 -0.07 16.31
CA THR A 44 5.68 -1.25 15.80
C THR A 44 4.68 -2.38 15.72
N GLN A 45 4.38 -2.89 14.52
CA GLN A 45 3.75 -4.19 14.39
C GLN A 45 4.80 -5.24 14.74
N ARG A 46 4.67 -5.86 15.93
CA ARG A 46 5.33 -7.15 16.12
C ARG A 46 4.62 -8.11 15.16
N VAL A 47 5.37 -8.72 14.26
CA VAL A 47 4.93 -9.98 13.69
C VAL A 47 4.75 -10.89 14.89
N GLN A 48 3.51 -11.21 15.22
CA GLN A 48 3.23 -12.28 16.15
C GLN A 48 3.75 -13.52 15.43
N GLU A 49 4.96 -13.97 15.78
CA GLU A 49 5.48 -15.22 15.26
C GLU A 49 4.44 -16.30 15.61
N PRO A 50 3.90 -17.02 14.62
CA PRO A 50 3.13 -18.21 14.89
C PRO A 50 4.11 -19.18 15.56
N TRP A 51 4.01 -19.31 16.88
CA TRP A 51 4.62 -20.42 17.58
C TRP A 51 3.77 -21.64 17.27
N ASP A 52 3.90 -22.17 16.05
CA ASP A 52 3.43 -23.50 15.74
C ASP A 52 4.54 -24.47 16.14
N ASP A 53 4.38 -25.00 17.34
CA ASP A 53 5.05 -26.21 17.81
C ASP A 53 4.55 -27.38 16.93
N GLU A 54 5.07 -27.50 15.70
CA GLU A 54 4.83 -28.67 14.86
C GLU A 54 6.17 -29.31 14.45
N PRO A 55 6.42 -30.59 14.81
CA PRO A 55 7.60 -31.31 14.36
C PRO A 55 7.49 -31.59 12.86
N ILE A 56 8.46 -31.11 12.09
CA ILE A 56 8.58 -31.35 10.64
C ILE A 56 8.61 -32.86 10.36
N PRO A 57 7.63 -33.45 9.64
CA PRO A 57 7.80 -34.78 9.09
C PRO A 57 8.57 -34.68 7.76
N SER A 58 9.74 -35.33 7.73
CA SER A 58 10.59 -35.49 6.55
C SER A 58 9.88 -36.25 5.42
N ASN A 59 9.89 -35.64 4.23
CA ASN A 59 9.47 -36.18 2.93
C ASN A 59 10.22 -37.48 2.53
N PRO A 60 9.68 -38.40 1.70
CA PRO A 60 10.02 -38.35 0.26
C PRO A 60 8.98 -38.91 -0.76
N GLN A 61 8.86 -38.19 -1.89
CA GLN A 61 8.80 -38.65 -3.31
C GLN A 61 7.68 -39.57 -3.86
N ASN A 62 7.09 -39.13 -4.99
CA ASN A 62 7.01 -39.80 -6.32
C ASN A 62 5.62 -39.84 -7.00
N GLY A 63 5.60 -39.50 -8.29
CA GLY A 63 4.93 -40.33 -9.32
C GLY A 63 3.73 -39.75 -10.06
N GLN A 64 3.88 -39.62 -11.39
CA GLN A 64 2.89 -39.78 -12.49
C GLN A 64 1.60 -38.91 -12.48
N GLY A 65 1.27 -38.19 -13.57
CA GLY A 65 0.41 -38.66 -14.68
C GLY A 65 -1.06 -38.64 -14.24
N ASP A 66 -2.05 -37.98 -14.84
CA ASP A 66 -2.47 -37.96 -16.24
C ASP A 66 -3.62 -36.91 -16.40
N ASP A 67 -3.66 -36.14 -17.51
CA ASP A 67 -4.82 -35.34 -17.94
C ASP A 67 -5.73 -36.19 -18.85
N PRO A 68 -7.06 -36.13 -18.69
CA PRO A 68 -7.93 -35.97 -19.88
C PRO A 68 -9.20 -35.11 -19.58
N PRO A 69 -10.05 -34.77 -20.60
CA PRO A 69 -10.11 -33.45 -21.22
C PRO A 69 -11.40 -32.67 -20.86
N LEU A 70 -11.36 -31.35 -21.06
CA LEU A 70 -12.48 -30.42 -20.87
C LEU A 70 -13.63 -30.65 -21.88
N PRO A 71 -14.91 -30.54 -21.46
CA PRO A 71 -16.04 -30.43 -22.40
C PRO A 71 -16.16 -29.01 -22.99
N PRO A 72 -16.56 -28.84 -24.27
CA PRO A 72 -16.82 -27.54 -24.85
C PRO A 72 -18.21 -27.02 -24.43
N VAL A 73 -18.27 -25.83 -23.82
CA VAL A 73 -19.52 -25.09 -23.59
C VAL A 73 -19.71 -24.00 -24.67
N PRO A 74 -20.78 -24.06 -25.49
CA PRO A 74 -21.07 -23.03 -26.47
C PRO A 74 -21.92 -21.89 -25.89
N GLY A 75 -21.45 -20.66 -26.11
CA GLY A 75 -22.27 -19.50 -26.50
C GLY A 75 -23.32 -18.96 -25.52
N GLY A 76 -23.00 -17.82 -24.90
CA GLY A 76 -23.97 -17.00 -24.17
C GLY A 76 -23.44 -15.60 -23.88
N GLN A 77 -23.26 -14.78 -24.91
CA GLN A 77 -23.00 -13.35 -24.77
C GLN A 77 -24.25 -12.68 -24.21
N GLN A 78 -24.17 -12.15 -22.99
CA GLN A 78 -25.22 -11.35 -22.38
C GLN A 78 -24.64 -10.04 -21.88
N GLY A 79 -24.75 -9.03 -22.75
CA GLY A 79 -24.87 -7.60 -22.49
C GLY A 79 -24.05 -6.99 -21.35
N ALA A 80 -22.87 -6.47 -21.67
CA ALA A 80 -22.33 -5.35 -20.92
C ALA A 80 -23.21 -4.12 -21.19
N PRO A 81 -23.71 -3.41 -20.17
CA PRO A 81 -24.20 -2.05 -20.39
C PRO A 81 -23.03 -1.23 -20.96
N ALA A 82 -23.33 -0.38 -21.94
CA ALA A 82 -22.34 0.45 -22.62
C ALA A 82 -21.51 1.24 -21.58
N ASP A 83 -20.29 0.77 -21.35
CA ASP A 83 -19.33 1.43 -20.48
C ASP A 83 -19.00 2.79 -21.13
N PRO A 84 -19.20 3.92 -20.44
CA PRO A 84 -18.74 5.20 -20.96
C PRO A 84 -17.22 5.08 -21.15
N ALA A 85 -16.76 5.30 -22.38
CA ALA A 85 -15.37 5.18 -22.85
C ALA A 85 -14.32 5.19 -21.72
N PRO A 86 -13.41 4.20 -21.66
CA PRO A 86 -12.40 4.10 -20.59
C PRO A 86 -11.69 5.44 -20.40
N ARG A 87 -11.97 6.13 -19.29
CA ARG A 87 -11.29 7.38 -18.96
C ARG A 87 -9.86 7.01 -18.61
N LEU A 88 -8.95 7.24 -19.54
CA LEU A 88 -7.55 6.86 -19.35
C LEU A 88 -6.98 7.60 -18.13
N PRO A 89 -6.23 6.92 -17.25
CA PRO A 89 -5.55 7.57 -16.14
C PRO A 89 -4.58 8.65 -16.64
N VAL A 90 -4.57 9.81 -15.99
CA VAL A 90 -3.73 10.96 -16.33
C VAL A 90 -2.69 11.17 -15.24
N ALA A 91 -1.45 11.45 -15.64
CA ALA A 91 -0.37 11.81 -14.72
C ALA A 91 -0.48 13.29 -14.33
N VAL A 92 -0.55 13.58 -13.03
CA VAL A 92 -0.66 14.94 -12.49
C VAL A 92 0.46 15.21 -11.50
N HIS A 93 0.91 16.47 -11.44
CA HIS A 93 1.91 16.92 -10.48
C HIS A 93 1.22 17.45 -9.23
N CYS A 94 1.71 17.03 -8.06
CA CYS A 94 1.24 17.54 -6.79
C CYS A 94 1.79 18.96 -6.55
N ALA A 95 0.91 19.94 -6.38
CA ALA A 95 1.31 21.32 -6.05
C ALA A 95 2.03 21.45 -4.68
N GLY A 96 1.88 20.47 -3.79
CA GLY A 96 2.50 20.50 -2.46
C GLY A 96 3.93 20.00 -2.40
N CYS A 97 4.32 19.05 -3.27
CA CYS A 97 5.64 18.40 -3.20
C CYS A 97 6.29 18.13 -4.57
N GLY A 98 5.61 18.46 -5.66
CA GLY A 98 6.10 18.24 -7.03
C GLY A 98 6.02 16.80 -7.52
N ALA A 99 5.59 15.86 -6.69
CA ALA A 99 5.53 14.45 -7.08
C ALA A 99 4.47 14.18 -8.16
N VAL A 100 4.75 13.23 -9.04
CA VAL A 100 3.85 12.81 -10.12
C VAL A 100 3.03 11.61 -9.64
N SER A 101 1.71 11.71 -9.76
CA SER A 101 0.80 10.61 -9.44
C SER A 101 -0.21 10.44 -10.57
N THR A 102 -0.64 9.21 -10.81
CA THR A 102 -1.65 8.90 -11.83
C THR A 102 -3.03 8.82 -11.18
N ILE A 103 -3.96 9.61 -11.72
CA ILE A 103 -5.35 9.72 -11.23
C ILE A 103 -6.33 9.57 -12.40
N LEU A 104 -7.57 9.16 -12.11
CA LEU A 104 -8.64 9.31 -13.08
C LEU A 104 -9.11 10.79 -13.12
N PRO A 105 -9.53 11.33 -14.27
CA PRO A 105 -9.84 12.77 -14.43
C PRO A 105 -10.88 13.32 -13.45
N ASP A 106 -11.80 12.48 -12.99
CA ASP A 106 -12.90 12.84 -12.07
C ASP A 106 -12.69 12.33 -10.64
N GLU A 107 -11.58 11.63 -10.39
CA GLU A 107 -11.27 11.07 -9.07
C GLU A 107 -10.52 12.09 -8.22
N ILE A 108 -11.05 12.36 -7.02
CA ILE A 108 -10.33 13.13 -6.02
C ILE A 108 -9.35 12.18 -5.32
N LYS A 109 -8.07 12.32 -5.62
CA LYS A 109 -7.01 11.52 -5.01
C LYS A 109 -6.06 12.39 -4.21
N TYR A 110 -5.56 11.85 -3.10
CA TYR A 110 -4.55 12.50 -2.28
C TYR A 110 -3.16 12.08 -2.74
N CYS A 111 -2.23 13.01 -2.73
CA CYS A 111 -0.83 12.76 -3.03
C CYS A 111 -0.26 11.76 -2.02
N GLU A 112 0.21 10.62 -2.51
CA GLU A 112 0.83 9.56 -1.70
C GLU A 112 2.10 10.03 -0.97
N PHE A 113 2.70 11.14 -1.43
CA PHE A 113 3.94 11.70 -0.90
C PHE A 113 3.70 12.69 0.25
N CYS A 114 2.85 13.71 0.03
CA CYS A 114 2.64 14.79 1.01
C CYS A 114 1.22 14.87 1.58
N GLY A 115 0.26 14.10 1.04
CA GLY A 115 -1.14 14.11 1.48
C GLY A 115 -1.97 15.27 0.95
N ASN A 116 -1.41 16.20 0.17
CA ASN A 116 -2.21 17.24 -0.50
C ASN A 116 -3.13 16.63 -1.56
N ILE A 117 -4.28 17.26 -1.76
CA ILE A 117 -5.20 16.92 -2.84
C ILE A 117 -4.47 17.12 -4.18
N LEU A 118 -4.52 16.11 -5.04
CA LEU A 118 -4.00 16.21 -6.41
C LEU A 118 -4.98 17.04 -7.26
N PRO A 119 -4.48 17.98 -8.09
CA PRO A 119 -5.35 18.77 -8.95
C PRO A 119 -6.06 17.86 -9.96
N ARG A 120 -7.35 18.10 -10.20
CA ARG A 120 -8.09 17.40 -11.26
C ARG A 120 -7.46 17.74 -12.61
N SER A 121 -7.21 16.73 -13.44
CA SER A 121 -6.79 16.93 -14.83
C SER A 121 -8.01 17.35 -15.64
N GLY A 122 -8.24 18.66 -15.73
CA GLY A 122 -9.22 19.28 -16.63
C GLY A 122 -8.70 19.42 -18.04
#